data_AF-A0A4U1YKL0-F1
#
_entry.id   AF-A0A4U1YKL0-F1
#
_cell.length_a   1.000
_cell.length_b   1.000
_cell.length_c   1.000
_cell.angle_alpha   90.00
_cell.angle_beta   90.00
_cell.angle_gamma   90.00
#
_symmetry.space_group_name_H-M   'P 1'
#
loop_
_entity.id
_entity.type
_entity.pdbx_description
1 polymer ?
#
loop_
_entity_poly.entity_id
_entity_poly.type
_entity_poly.pdbx_seq_one_letter_code
_entity_poly.pdbx_strand_id
1 'polypeptide(L)'
;MIDSILCFFREHGSLVLSSILSICLVYIAYQQMKTSRDKLNLDLYEKRFEVYQRALTFYHMLMDKTLDTPTHRSFIESKEAAFFLFPDNREIFELLNRVHVNSFEVTGLKNKIEAFQGHPDYLIQSCHERDSAMREISKDIERLKVFLAPYLNAPH
;
A
#
# COMPACT_ATOMS: atom_id res chain seq x y z
N MET A 1 2.95 26.15 67.71
CA MET A 1 2.34 24.84 67.36
C MET A 1 1.63 24.90 66.01
N ILE A 2 0.89 25.97 65.70
CA ILE A 2 0.21 26.17 64.40
C ILE A 2 1.22 26.40 63.25
N ASP A 3 2.31 27.14 63.48
CA ASP A 3 3.36 27.37 62.46
C ASP A 3 4.15 26.11 62.04
N SER A 4 4.29 25.13 62.96
CA SER A 4 4.93 23.85 62.65
C SER A 4 4.05 22.94 61.78
N ILE A 5 2.72 23.02 61.92
CA ILE A 5 1.76 22.27 61.12
C ILE A 5 1.63 22.87 59.71
N LEU A 6 1.70 24.20 59.61
CA LEU A 6 1.71 24.93 58.34
C LEU A 6 3.01 24.70 57.53
N CYS A 7 4.17 24.60 58.18
CA CYS A 7 5.42 24.21 57.51
C CYS A 7 5.37 22.76 57.01
N PHE A 8 4.84 21.83 57.82
CA PHE A 8 4.69 20.44 57.43
C PHE A 8 3.81 20.26 56.18
N PHE A 9 2.66 20.96 56.11
CA PHE A 9 1.79 20.93 54.92
C PHE A 9 2.41 21.59 53.68
N ARG A 10 3.18 22.68 53.86
CA ARG A 10 3.88 23.39 52.78
C ARG A 10 5.04 22.56 52.19
N GLU A 11 5.72 21.78 53.02
CA GLU A 11 6.85 20.94 52.62
C GLU A 11 6.41 19.60 52.01
N HIS A 12 5.36 18.97 52.55
CA HIS A 12 4.81 17.73 52.00
C HIS A 12 3.85 17.93 50.80
N GLY A 13 3.21 19.10 50.68
CA GLY A 13 2.32 19.40 49.55
C GLY A 13 3.02 19.39 48.19
N SER A 14 4.28 19.84 48.12
CA SER A 14 5.09 19.81 46.90
C SER A 14 5.46 18.38 46.48
N LEU A 15 5.80 17.51 47.44
CA LEU A 15 6.15 16.11 47.19
C LEU A 15 4.97 15.27 46.72
N VAL A 16 3.78 15.49 47.31
CA VAL A 16 2.54 14.82 46.90
C VAL A 16 2.13 15.28 45.50
N LEU A 17 2.18 16.59 45.22
CA LEU A 17 1.89 17.12 43.88
C LEU A 17 2.88 16.60 42.83
N SER A 18 4.17 16.56 43.14
CA SER A 18 5.19 16.00 42.25
C SER A 18 4.96 14.51 41.98
N SER A 19 4.52 13.76 43.00
CA SER A 19 4.20 12.33 42.85
C SER A 19 2.98 12.12 41.96
N ILE A 20 1.91 12.91 42.14
CA ILE A 20 0.72 12.87 41.31
C ILE A 20 1.06 13.26 39.85
N LEU A 21 1.83 14.33 39.66
CA LEU A 21 2.28 14.75 38.34
C LEU A 21 3.12 13.67 37.65
N SER A 22 4.01 12.99 38.39
CA SER A 22 4.80 11.87 37.86
C SER A 22 3.91 10.74 37.36
N ILE A 23 2.89 10.34 38.13
CA ILE A 23 1.92 9.31 37.72
C ILE A 23 1.14 9.76 36.47
N CYS A 24 0.68 11.01 36.43
CA CYS A 24 0.01 11.57 35.27
C CYS A 24 0.91 11.56 34.02
N LEU A 25 2.18 11.90 34.15
CA LEU A 25 3.14 11.88 33.04
C LEU A 25 3.38 10.46 32.52
N VAL A 26 3.54 9.48 33.41
CA VAL A 26 3.66 8.06 33.03
C VAL A 26 2.40 7.60 32.28
N TYR A 27 1.21 7.99 32.76
CA TYR A 27 -0.05 7.66 32.09
C TYR A 27 -0.16 8.30 30.69
N ILE A 28 0.17 9.59 30.56
CA ILE A 28 0.16 10.29 29.27
C ILE A 28 1.16 9.63 28.31
N ALA A 29 2.38 9.32 28.77
CA ALA A 29 3.39 8.65 27.95
C ALA A 29 2.92 7.27 27.47
N TYR A 30 2.25 6.50 28.34
CA TYR A 30 1.64 5.23 27.95
C TYR A 30 0.59 5.39 26.85
N GLN A 31 -0.29 6.40 26.98
CA GLN A 31 -1.30 6.67 25.96
C GLN A 31 -0.68 7.15 24.65
N GLN A 32 0.35 8.00 24.70
CA GLN A 32 1.09 8.43 23.50
C GLN A 32 1.76 7.25 22.78
N MET A 33 2.31 6.29 23.53
CA MET A 33 2.88 5.08 22.95
C MET A 33 1.80 4.22 22.27
N LYS A 34 0.65 4.04 22.93
CA LYS A 34 -0.48 3.31 22.36
C LYS A 34 -0.97 3.97 21.07
N THR A 35 -1.25 5.27 21.09
CA THR A 35 -1.69 6.02 19.91
C THR A 35 -0.67 5.96 18.77
N SER A 36 0.63 6.02 19.08
CA SER A 36 1.68 5.92 18.05
C SER A 36 1.69 4.54 17.37
N ARG A 37 1.45 3.46 18.12
CA ARG A 37 1.32 2.11 17.57
C ARG A 37 0.10 1.98 16.66
N ASP A 38 -1.05 2.50 17.11
CA ASP A 38 -2.28 2.45 16.33
C ASP A 38 -2.13 3.24 15.01
N LYS A 39 -1.48 4.40 15.06
CA LYS A 39 -1.14 5.19 13.86
C LYS A 39 -0.21 4.46 12.91
N LEU A 40 0.81 3.78 13.42
CA LEU A 40 1.74 2.99 12.59
C LEU A 40 1.00 1.86 11.87
N ASN A 41 0.07 1.19 12.55
CA ASN A 41 -0.75 0.13 11.95
C ASN A 41 -1.67 0.69 10.85
N LEU A 42 -2.28 1.85 11.09
CA LEU A 42 -3.12 2.53 10.10
C LEU A 42 -2.32 2.96 8.87
N ASP A 43 -1.13 3.54 9.06
CA ASP A 43 -0.24 3.94 7.97
C ASP A 43 0.18 2.71 7.15
N LEU A 44 0.54 1.60 7.80
CA LEU A 44 0.87 0.35 7.11
C LEU A 44 -0.32 -0.19 6.31
N TYR A 45 -1.54 -0.14 6.88
CA TYR A 45 -2.76 -0.51 6.16
C TYR A 45 -2.96 0.36 4.90
N GLU A 46 -2.86 1.67 5.05
CA GLU A 46 -3.03 2.62 3.95
C GLU A 46 -2.02 2.36 2.83
N LYS A 47 -0.75 2.14 3.18
CA LYS A 47 0.31 1.79 2.21
C LYS A 47 0.04 0.48 1.49
N ARG A 48 -0.47 -0.54 2.19
CA ARG A 48 -0.83 -1.83 1.58
C ARG A 48 -2.04 -1.71 0.66
N PHE A 49 -3.03 -0.91 1.03
CA PHE A 49 -4.19 -0.65 0.20
C PHE A 49 -3.85 0.17 -1.05
N GLU A 50 -2.94 1.14 -0.91
CA GLU A 50 -2.46 1.97 -2.01
C GLU A 50 -1.84 1.14 -3.16
N VAL A 51 -1.15 0.04 -2.84
CA VAL A 51 -0.63 -0.91 -3.85
C VAL A 51 -1.76 -1.48 -4.71
N TYR A 52 -2.87 -1.90 -4.10
CA TYR A 52 -4.03 -2.41 -4.81
C TYR A 52 -4.67 -1.33 -5.70
N GLN A 53 -4.86 -0.14 -5.14
CA GLN A 53 -5.49 0.97 -5.86
C GLN A 53 -4.70 1.35 -7.11
N ARG A 54 -3.37 1.48 -6.98
CA ARG A 54 -2.50 1.85 -8.11
C ARG A 54 -2.43 0.73 -9.16
N ALA A 55 -2.45 -0.55 -8.76
CA ALA A 55 -2.57 -1.67 -9.69
C ALA A 55 -3.91 -1.67 -10.45
N LEU A 56 -5.01 -1.37 -9.76
CA LEU A 56 -6.33 -1.30 -10.37
C LEU A 56 -6.46 -0.11 -11.34
N THR A 57 -5.97 1.07 -10.94
CA THR A 57 -5.94 2.25 -11.82
C THR A 57 -5.11 1.98 -13.07
N PHE A 58 -3.93 1.37 -12.92
CA PHE A 58 -3.09 0.96 -14.04
C PHE A 58 -3.84 0.00 -14.98
N TYR A 59 -4.51 -1.02 -14.43
CA TYR A 59 -5.31 -1.97 -15.20
C TYR A 59 -6.44 -1.28 -16.00
N HIS A 60 -7.22 -0.40 -15.37
CA HIS A 60 -8.29 0.33 -16.05
C HIS A 60 -7.76 1.22 -17.18
N MET A 61 -6.69 1.97 -16.94
CA MET A 61 -6.10 2.83 -17.97
C MET A 61 -5.46 2.02 -19.11
N LEU A 62 -4.94 0.83 -18.81
CA LEU A 62 -4.45 -0.10 -19.84
C LEU A 62 -5.61 -0.64 -20.70
N MET A 63 -6.76 -0.99 -20.09
CA MET A 63 -7.96 -1.39 -20.81
C MET A 63 -8.50 -0.29 -21.72
N ASP A 64 -8.57 0.93 -21.20
CA ASP A 64 -9.09 2.10 -21.91
C ASP A 64 -8.12 2.64 -22.98
N LYS A 65 -6.90 2.08 -23.04
CA LYS A 65 -5.79 2.55 -23.90
C LYS A 65 -5.43 4.01 -23.64
N THR A 66 -5.66 4.49 -22.41
CA THR A 66 -5.40 5.85 -21.94
C THR A 66 -4.19 5.91 -21.00
N LEU A 67 -3.41 4.83 -20.91
CA LEU A 67 -2.25 4.73 -20.04
C LEU A 67 -1.25 5.87 -20.27
N ASP A 68 -1.00 6.64 -19.21
CA ASP A 68 -0.04 7.73 -19.20
C ASP A 68 1.24 7.34 -18.42
N THR A 69 2.31 8.07 -18.69
CA THR A 69 3.61 7.85 -18.04
C THR A 69 3.57 7.97 -16.50
N PRO A 70 2.89 8.96 -15.89
CA PRO A 70 2.87 9.05 -14.42
C PRO A 70 2.13 7.89 -13.76
N THR A 71 1.01 7.41 -14.32
CA THR A 71 0.32 6.24 -13.76
C THR A 71 1.17 4.98 -13.90
N HIS A 72 1.81 4.78 -15.06
CA HIS A 72 2.72 3.65 -15.26
C HIS A 72 3.89 3.68 -14.25
N ARG A 73 4.51 4.85 -14.04
CA ARG A 73 5.56 5.01 -13.01
C ARG A 73 5.04 4.71 -11.60
N SER A 74 3.89 5.27 -11.24
CA SER A 74 3.27 5.05 -9.92
C SER A 74 2.97 3.57 -9.67
N PHE A 75 2.54 2.84 -10.71
CA PHE A 75 2.36 1.39 -10.64
C PHE A 75 3.71 0.67 -10.42
N ILE A 76 4.76 1.02 -11.15
CA ILE A 76 6.10 0.43 -10.97
C ILE A 76 6.60 0.67 -9.54
N GLU A 77 6.51 1.89 -9.04
CA GLU A 77 6.90 2.23 -7.66
C GLU A 77 6.14 1.37 -6.63
N SER A 78 4.86 1.13 -6.87
CA SER A 78 4.01 0.33 -5.98
C SER A 78 4.34 -1.16 -6.05
N LYS A 79 4.67 -1.66 -7.24
CA LYS A 79 5.18 -3.01 -7.44
C LYS A 79 6.47 -3.19 -6.64
N GLU A 80 7.44 -2.29 -6.76
CA GLU A 80 8.68 -2.38 -5.99
C GLU A 80 8.44 -2.26 -4.47
N ALA A 81 7.54 -1.36 -4.05
CA ALA A 81 7.17 -1.21 -2.65
C ALA A 81 6.49 -2.47 -2.08
N ALA A 82 5.71 -3.20 -2.89
CA ALA A 82 5.04 -4.43 -2.47
C ALA A 82 6.02 -5.49 -1.97
N PHE A 83 7.25 -5.53 -2.50
CA PHE A 83 8.30 -6.43 -2.00
C PHE A 83 8.61 -6.17 -0.51
N PHE A 84 8.53 -4.94 -0.04
CA PHE A 84 8.82 -4.59 1.36
C PHE A 84 7.57 -4.63 2.25
N LEU A 85 6.41 -4.26 1.69
CA LEU A 85 5.15 -4.18 2.44
C LEU A 85 4.53 -5.54 2.80
N PHE A 86 4.87 -6.58 2.04
CA PHE A 86 4.35 -7.95 2.18
C PHE A 86 5.49 -8.97 2.32
N PRO A 87 6.23 -8.96 3.43
CA PRO A 87 7.35 -9.88 3.64
C PRO A 87 6.91 -11.35 3.64
N ASP A 88 5.72 -11.64 4.17
CA ASP A 88 5.19 -13.00 4.33
C ASP A 88 4.54 -13.55 3.06
N ASN A 89 4.32 -12.71 2.03
CA ASN A 89 3.66 -13.12 0.80
C ASN A 89 4.30 -12.46 -0.44
N ARG A 90 5.32 -13.15 -0.96
CA ARG A 90 6.01 -12.77 -2.20
C ARG A 90 5.14 -12.87 -3.45
N GLU A 91 4.07 -13.66 -3.43
CA GLU A 91 3.20 -13.83 -4.60
C GLU A 91 2.53 -12.51 -5.01
N ILE A 92 2.30 -11.59 -4.06
CA ILE A 92 1.77 -10.25 -4.36
C ILE A 92 2.72 -9.49 -5.30
N PHE A 93 4.02 -9.50 -5.02
CA PHE A 93 5.02 -8.88 -5.89
C PHE A 93 5.07 -9.57 -7.26
N GLU A 94 5.07 -10.90 -7.28
CA GLU A 94 5.12 -11.67 -8.53
C GLU A 94 3.89 -11.42 -9.41
N LEU A 95 2.69 -11.34 -8.83
CA LEU A 95 1.46 -10.96 -9.51
C LEU A 95 1.57 -9.59 -10.17
N LEU A 96 2.02 -8.58 -9.41
CA LEU A 96 2.22 -7.23 -9.93
C LEU A 96 3.30 -7.18 -11.02
N ASN A 97 4.35 -8.01 -10.90
CA ASN A 97 5.39 -8.14 -11.91
C ASN A 97 4.86 -8.79 -13.20
N ARG A 98 4.03 -9.82 -13.11
CA ARG A 98 3.36 -10.41 -14.28
C ARG A 98 2.42 -9.43 -14.95
N VAL A 99 1.66 -8.64 -14.18
CA VAL A 99 0.84 -7.54 -14.74
C VAL A 99 1.72 -6.55 -15.51
N HIS A 100 2.87 -6.16 -14.95
CA HIS A 100 3.81 -5.26 -15.63
C HIS A 100 4.35 -5.86 -16.93
N VAL A 101 4.86 -7.09 -16.90
CA VAL A 101 5.44 -7.75 -18.08
C VAL A 101 4.38 -7.90 -19.18
N ASN A 102 3.20 -8.41 -18.84
CA ASN A 102 2.11 -8.61 -19.79
C ASN A 102 1.59 -7.29 -20.37
N SER A 103 1.68 -6.18 -19.63
CA SER A 103 1.27 -4.86 -20.12
C SER A 103 2.12 -4.39 -21.30
N PHE A 104 3.40 -4.77 -21.36
CA PHE A 104 4.27 -4.44 -22.51
C PHE A 104 3.80 -5.11 -23.80
N GLU A 105 3.28 -6.34 -23.73
CA GLU A 105 2.71 -7.01 -24.91
C GLU A 105 1.44 -6.29 -25.38
N VAL A 106 0.63 -5.80 -24.45
CA VAL A 106 -0.58 -5.03 -24.78
C VAL A 106 -0.25 -3.70 -25.46
N THR A 107 0.71 -2.95 -24.93
CA THR A 107 1.10 -1.63 -25.48
C THR A 107 1.99 -1.75 -26.71
N GLY A 108 2.86 -2.76 -26.77
CA GLY A 108 3.81 -3.00 -27.86
C GLY A 108 3.13 -3.33 -29.19
N LEU A 109 1.88 -3.80 -29.17
CA LEU A 109 1.08 -4.04 -30.37
C LEU A 109 0.97 -2.78 -31.25
N LYS A 110 0.80 -1.60 -30.64
CA LYS A 110 0.62 -0.34 -31.39
C LYS A 110 1.84 -0.05 -32.29
N ASN A 111 3.04 -0.25 -31.74
CA ASN A 111 4.29 -0.04 -32.46
C ASN A 111 4.51 -1.11 -33.53
N LYS A 112 4.09 -2.36 -33.28
CA LYS A 112 4.15 -3.46 -34.25
C LYS A 112 3.20 -3.23 -35.44
N ILE A 113 1.99 -2.74 -35.22
CA ILE A 113 1.01 -2.47 -36.30
C ILE A 113 1.55 -1.44 -37.30
N GLU A 114 2.24 -0.40 -36.83
CA GLU A 114 2.85 0.61 -37.69
C GLU A 114 4.02 0.05 -38.51
N ALA A 115 4.79 -0.88 -37.96
CA ALA A 115 5.93 -1.51 -38.63
C ALA A 115 5.57 -2.57 -39.68
N PHE A 116 4.40 -3.21 -39.56
CA PHE A 116 3.99 -4.36 -40.39
C PHE A 116 2.75 -4.09 -41.25
N GLN A 117 2.48 -2.83 -41.62
CA GLN A 117 1.43 -2.50 -42.58
C GLN A 117 1.60 -3.32 -43.88
N GLY A 118 0.77 -4.35 -44.07
CA GLY A 118 0.78 -5.20 -45.26
C GLY A 118 0.73 -6.73 -45.04
N HIS A 119 0.85 -7.22 -43.80
CA HIS A 119 0.78 -8.66 -43.49
C HIS A 119 -0.43 -9.02 -42.60
N PRO A 120 -1.57 -9.43 -43.17
CA PRO A 120 -2.81 -9.71 -42.44
C PRO A 120 -2.66 -10.76 -41.34
N ASP A 121 -1.90 -11.82 -41.61
CA ASP A 121 -1.68 -12.93 -40.65
C ASP A 121 -0.96 -12.45 -39.38
N TYR A 122 -0.02 -11.51 -39.52
CA TYR A 122 0.72 -10.93 -38.41
C TYR A 122 -0.18 -10.03 -37.53
N LEU A 123 -1.12 -9.31 -38.15
CA LEU A 123 -2.10 -8.49 -37.41
C LEU A 123 -3.05 -9.36 -36.59
N ILE A 124 -3.53 -10.47 -37.15
CA ILE A 124 -4.41 -11.42 -36.44
C ILE A 124 -3.67 -12.04 -35.25
N GLN A 125 -2.45 -12.52 -35.46
CA GLN A 125 -1.62 -13.10 -34.41
C GLN A 125 -1.38 -12.11 -33.27
N SER A 126 -1.02 -10.88 -33.60
CA SER A 126 -0.69 -9.86 -32.60
C SER A 126 -1.94 -9.39 -31.82
N CYS A 127 -3.12 -9.38 -32.46
CA CYS A 127 -4.39 -9.17 -31.77
C CYS A 127 -4.70 -10.30 -30.77
N HIS A 128 -4.46 -11.56 -31.15
CA HIS A 128 -4.67 -12.71 -30.28
C HIS A 128 -3.71 -12.68 -29.07
N GLU A 129 -2.45 -12.34 -29.28
CA GLU A 129 -1.45 -12.16 -28.21
C GLU A 129 -1.88 -11.07 -27.22
N ARG A 130 -2.32 -9.90 -27.71
CA ARG A 130 -2.85 -8.83 -26.86
C ARG A 130 -4.05 -9.29 -26.04
N ASP A 131 -5.01 -9.96 -26.66
CA ASP A 131 -6.21 -10.41 -25.95
C ASP A 131 -5.86 -11.48 -24.90
N SER A 132 -4.87 -12.33 -25.18
CA SER A 132 -4.35 -13.29 -24.20
C SER A 132 -3.66 -12.59 -23.04
N ALA A 133 -2.78 -11.62 -23.31
CA ALA A 133 -2.10 -10.84 -22.28
C ALA A 133 -3.09 -10.09 -21.38
N MET A 134 -4.12 -9.47 -21.97
CA MET A 134 -5.17 -8.77 -21.21
C MET A 134 -5.98 -9.72 -20.32
N ARG A 135 -6.29 -10.94 -20.80
CA ARG A 135 -6.96 -11.97 -19.98
C ARG A 135 -6.11 -12.40 -18.80
N GLU A 136 -4.80 -12.58 -19.00
CA GLU A 136 -3.89 -12.94 -17.90
C GLU A 136 -3.75 -11.81 -16.88
N ILE A 137 -3.63 -10.55 -17.35
CA ILE A 137 -3.63 -9.39 -16.45
C ILE A 137 -4.90 -9.36 -15.60
N SER A 138 -6.08 -9.53 -16.21
CA SER A 138 -7.35 -9.53 -15.48
C SER A 138 -7.39 -10.60 -14.39
N LYS A 139 -6.95 -11.84 -14.70
CA LYS A 139 -6.84 -12.93 -13.71
C LYS A 139 -5.86 -12.60 -12.59
N ASP A 140 -4.71 -12.01 -12.90
CA ASP A 140 -3.71 -11.64 -11.91
C ASP A 140 -4.22 -10.51 -10.99
N ILE A 141 -4.99 -9.55 -11.51
CA ILE A 141 -5.67 -8.52 -10.69
C ILE A 141 -6.73 -9.14 -9.77
N GLU A 142 -7.51 -10.12 -10.24
CA GLU A 142 -8.46 -10.86 -9.39
C GLU A 142 -7.76 -11.64 -8.28
N ARG A 143 -6.66 -12.33 -8.61
CA ARG A 143 -5.83 -13.04 -7.62
C ARG A 143 -5.20 -12.09 -6.62
N LEU A 144 -4.71 -10.93 -7.07
CA LEU A 144 -4.13 -9.90 -6.21
C LEU A 144 -5.11 -9.48 -5.10
N LYS A 145 -6.41 -9.31 -5.43
CA LYS A 145 -7.45 -9.02 -4.44
C LYS A 145 -7.54 -10.09 -3.35
N VAL A 146 -7.48 -11.38 -3.73
CA VAL A 146 -7.55 -12.51 -2.79
C VAL A 146 -6.32 -12.52 -1.87
N PHE A 147 -5.13 -12.33 -2.43
CA PHE A 147 -3.88 -12.34 -1.65
C PHE A 147 -3.73 -11.13 -0.74
N LEU A 148 -4.33 -9.99 -1.09
CA LEU A 148 -4.32 -8.79 -0.27
C LEU A 148 -5.40 -8.79 0.82
N ALA A 149 -6.49 -9.54 0.67
CA ALA A 149 -7.59 -9.56 1.63
C ALA A 149 -7.14 -9.78 3.11
N PRO A 150 -6.22 -10.71 3.44
CA PRO A 150 -5.75 -10.90 4.81
C PRO A 150 -5.05 -9.66 5.40
N TYR A 151 -4.44 -8.84 4.55
CA TYR A 151 -3.71 -7.63 4.95
C TYR A 151 -4.61 -6.39 5.03
N LEU A 152 -5.80 -6.46 4.43
CA LEU A 152 -6.76 -5.38 4.36
C LEU A 152 -7.97 -5.57 5.29
N ASN A 153 -8.15 -6.75 5.86
CA ASN A 153 -9.09 -6.96 6.94
C ASN A 153 -8.42 -6.48 8.23
N ALA A 154 -8.92 -5.39 8.82
CA ALA A 154 -8.41 -4.89 10.09
C ALA A 154 -8.46 -6.00 11.16
N PRO A 155 -7.42 -6.16 12.00
CA PRO A 155 -7.54 -7.05 13.15
C PRO A 155 -8.68 -6.54 14.04
N HIS A 156 -9.66 -7.41 14.28
CA HIS A 156 -10.71 -7.21 15.28
C HIS A 156 -10.12 -7.17 16.69
#